data_AF-A0A5C9E0K7-F1
#
_entry.id   AF-A0A5C9E0K7-F1
#
_cell.length_a   1.000
_cell.length_b   1.000
_cell.length_c   1.000
_cell.angle_alpha   90.00
_cell.angle_beta   90.00
_cell.angle_gamma   90.00
#
_symmetry.space_group_name_H-M   'P 1'
#
loop_
_entity.id
_entity.type
_entity.pdbx_description
1 polymer ?
#
loop_
_entity_poly.entity_id
_entity_poly.type
_entity_poly.pdbx_seq_one_letter_code
_entity_poly.pdbx_strand_id
1 'polypeptide(L)'
;MNDSKPWEKVDYRTFFKKYGVELVVDNAPEILYSKKDKEHEEQNSLILFFILLGGLLIYIAIAIMLFNIIFDITLFIITITFLSLISLFFLYDYLKSNIHIKPIECWFEIFEGKSDNNYLNYCLIYYPIFSGKCHPNEALNILLKLYQEEVLGTTIDITQIEIYLIINREDYSDRKILGYNFLYGKDIPFKDEHLERNSWQFFPYELKLNKNYLATANWEHHYEWRKDLALDYHKLHIYSPWILKRWSSHELKHLEENNKKNLNWSLRSINSQPKLKPWLGKLSEQVYSSHNPYKDHRIIEKAIEKIMESEEYPTKVKEIKVFIPEFKAYFRNLDFQT
;
A
#
# COMPACT_ATOMS: atom_id res chain seq x y z
N MET A 1 34.54 22.05 0.40
CA MET A 1 34.36 22.91 -0.79
C MET A 1 32.88 22.97 -1.11
N ASN A 2 32.30 24.15 -0.88
CA ASN A 2 30.91 24.61 -0.91
C ASN A 2 29.81 23.71 -1.49
N ASP A 3 28.94 23.28 -0.57
CA ASP A 3 27.48 23.13 -0.66
C ASP A 3 26.86 23.13 -2.06
N SER A 4 26.68 21.93 -2.61
CA SER A 4 25.59 21.70 -3.55
C SER A 4 24.28 21.98 -2.80
N LYS A 5 23.55 23.05 -3.15
CA LYS A 5 22.19 23.24 -2.63
C LYS A 5 21.41 21.92 -2.72
N PRO A 6 20.86 21.42 -1.60
CA PRO A 6 19.99 20.25 -1.63
C PRO A 6 18.72 20.57 -2.42
N TRP A 7 17.96 19.53 -2.77
CA TRP A 7 16.60 19.69 -3.26
C TRP A 7 15.81 20.61 -2.31
N GLU A 8 15.18 21.65 -2.85
CA GLU A 8 14.35 22.59 -2.09
C GLU A 8 12.88 22.26 -2.35
N LYS A 9 12.10 22.02 -1.30
CA LYS A 9 10.66 21.78 -1.43
C LYS A 9 9.97 23.06 -1.91
N VAL A 10 9.14 22.93 -2.94
CA VAL A 10 8.43 24.04 -3.57
C VAL A 10 6.98 24.07 -3.09
N ASP A 11 6.45 25.27 -2.86
CA ASP A 11 5.02 25.46 -2.62
C ASP A 11 4.22 25.14 -3.90
N TYR A 12 3.31 24.16 -3.80
CA TYR A 12 2.56 23.67 -4.95
C TYR A 12 1.67 24.73 -5.59
N ARG A 13 1.13 25.69 -4.81
CA ARG A 13 0.28 26.76 -5.35
C ARG A 13 1.09 27.69 -6.24
N THR A 14 2.30 28.01 -5.82
CA THR A 14 3.26 28.81 -6.59
C THR A 14 3.70 28.07 -7.85
N PHE A 15 3.98 26.78 -7.74
CA PHE A 15 4.32 25.93 -8.89
C PHE A 15 3.18 25.87 -9.92
N PHE A 16 1.93 25.65 -9.48
CA PHE A 16 0.76 25.60 -10.36
C PHE A 16 0.48 26.93 -11.06
N LYS A 17 0.65 28.06 -10.35
CA LYS A 17 0.53 29.38 -10.98
C LYS A 17 1.55 29.60 -12.09
N LYS A 18 2.75 28.99 -11.97
CA LYS A 18 3.84 29.17 -12.92
C LYS A 18 3.78 28.19 -14.10
N TYR A 19 3.43 26.93 -13.86
CA TYR A 19 3.56 25.85 -14.85
C TYR A 19 2.25 25.13 -15.20
N GLY A 20 1.14 25.50 -14.58
CA GLY A 20 -0.15 24.81 -14.71
C GLY A 20 -0.25 23.57 -13.82
N VAL A 21 -1.49 23.16 -13.55
CA VAL A 21 -1.80 21.93 -12.78
C VAL A 21 -1.57 20.69 -13.63
N GLU A 22 -1.75 20.84 -14.94
CA GLU A 22 -1.60 19.81 -15.96
C GLU A 22 -0.20 19.18 -15.91
N LEU A 23 0.84 19.97 -15.58
CA LEU A 23 2.19 19.44 -15.44
C LEU A 23 2.30 18.35 -14.36
N VAL A 24 1.51 18.42 -13.28
CA VAL A 24 1.50 17.38 -12.25
C VAL A 24 0.52 16.26 -12.60
N VAL A 25 -0.62 16.58 -13.21
CA VAL A 25 -1.63 15.58 -13.57
C VAL A 25 -1.15 14.66 -14.70
N ASP A 26 -0.64 15.24 -15.79
CA ASP A 26 -0.22 14.50 -16.99
C ASP A 26 1.03 13.64 -16.75
N ASN A 27 1.84 14.02 -15.75
CA ASN A 27 3.03 13.29 -15.37
C ASN A 27 2.82 12.27 -14.27
N ALA A 28 1.64 12.25 -13.62
CA ALA A 28 1.38 11.29 -12.57
C ALA A 28 1.54 9.84 -13.09
N PRO A 29 2.22 8.96 -12.33
CA PRO A 29 2.50 7.60 -12.78
C PRO A 29 1.19 6.80 -12.86
N GLU A 30 0.91 6.18 -14.01
CA GLU A 30 -0.22 5.26 -14.13
C GLU A 30 0.04 4.02 -13.26
N ILE A 31 -0.95 3.52 -12.53
CA ILE A 31 -0.77 2.34 -11.66
C ILE A 31 -1.53 1.16 -12.23
N LEU A 32 -0.83 0.04 -12.43
CA LEU A 32 -1.46 -1.21 -12.84
C LEU A 32 -1.84 -2.03 -11.60
N TYR A 33 -3.12 -2.37 -11.45
CA TYR A 33 -3.60 -3.22 -10.36
C TYR A 33 -4.60 -4.27 -10.84
N SER A 34 -4.73 -5.36 -10.08
CA SER A 34 -5.69 -6.43 -10.37
C SER A 34 -7.05 -6.12 -9.75
N LYS A 35 -8.14 -6.52 -10.42
CA LYS A 35 -9.47 -6.55 -9.77
C LYS A 35 -9.61 -7.66 -8.73
N LYS A 36 -8.70 -8.64 -8.74
CA LYS A 36 -8.80 -9.87 -7.93
C LYS A 36 -8.04 -9.78 -6.62
N ASP A 37 -6.99 -8.95 -6.55
CA ASP A 37 -6.20 -8.79 -5.34
C ASP A 37 -7.13 -8.31 -4.20
N LYS A 38 -7.25 -9.15 -3.19
CA LYS A 38 -8.10 -8.92 -2.03
C LYS A 38 -7.36 -9.30 -0.77
N GLU A 39 -7.77 -8.65 0.30
CA GLU A 39 -7.39 -9.02 1.64
C GLU A 39 -7.87 -10.44 2.00
N HIS A 40 -7.14 -11.13 2.90
CA HIS A 40 -7.56 -12.45 3.37
C HIS A 40 -8.96 -12.39 3.98
N GLU A 41 -9.87 -13.20 3.45
CA GLU A 41 -11.26 -13.23 3.86
C GLU A 41 -11.45 -14.05 5.13
N GLU A 42 -12.11 -13.48 6.15
CA GLU A 42 -12.60 -14.26 7.27
C GLU A 42 -13.90 -14.99 6.94
N GLN A 43 -13.81 -16.00 6.07
CA GLN A 43 -14.97 -16.76 5.61
C GLN A 43 -15.78 -17.38 6.77
N ASN A 44 -15.09 -17.72 7.87
CA ASN A 44 -15.73 -18.21 9.09
C ASN A 44 -16.65 -17.17 9.73
N SER A 45 -16.31 -15.87 9.68
CA SER A 45 -17.13 -14.79 10.21
C SER A 45 -18.43 -14.65 9.41
N LEU A 46 -18.38 -14.78 8.09
CA LEU A 46 -19.60 -14.81 7.25
C LEU A 46 -20.47 -16.04 7.51
N ILE A 47 -19.86 -17.22 7.65
CA ILE A 47 -20.59 -18.46 7.97
C ILE A 47 -21.28 -18.32 9.33
N LEU A 48 -20.57 -17.83 10.35
CA LEU A 48 -21.11 -17.59 11.70
C LEU A 48 -22.25 -16.57 11.69
N PHE A 49 -22.14 -15.50 10.89
CA PHE A 49 -23.22 -14.54 10.68
C PHE A 49 -24.50 -15.23 10.19
N PHE A 50 -24.41 -16.06 9.14
CA PHE A 50 -25.58 -16.76 8.61
C PHE A 50 -26.15 -17.80 9.58
N ILE A 51 -25.30 -18.49 10.35
CA ILE A 51 -25.75 -19.43 11.38
C ILE A 51 -26.52 -18.69 12.48
N LEU A 52 -26.00 -17.58 12.98
CA LEU A 52 -26.65 -16.79 14.03
C LEU A 52 -27.93 -16.13 13.55
N LEU A 53 -27.92 -15.56 12.35
CA LEU A 53 -29.11 -14.96 11.75
C LEU A 53 -30.20 -16.01 11.50
N GLY A 54 -29.83 -17.17 10.95
CA GLY A 54 -30.75 -18.29 10.76
C GLY A 54 -31.31 -18.80 12.09
N GLY A 55 -30.46 -18.98 13.10
CA GLY A 55 -30.87 -19.36 14.45
C GLY A 55 -31.79 -18.33 15.11
N LEU A 56 -31.51 -17.04 14.93
CA LEU A 56 -32.35 -15.94 15.41
C LEU A 56 -33.74 -15.96 14.75
N LEU A 57 -33.81 -16.18 13.43
CA LEU A 57 -35.09 -16.29 12.72
C LEU A 57 -35.91 -17.51 13.17
N ILE A 58 -35.25 -18.65 13.40
CA ILE A 58 -35.90 -19.86 13.94
C ILE A 58 -36.42 -19.58 15.37
N TYR A 59 -35.61 -18.95 16.22
CA TYR A 59 -36.01 -18.57 17.57
C TYR A 59 -37.23 -17.64 17.56
N ILE A 60 -37.23 -16.62 16.70
CA ILE A 60 -38.37 -15.71 16.54
C ILE A 60 -39.62 -16.47 16.11
N ALA A 61 -39.51 -17.38 15.14
CA ALA A 61 -40.64 -18.19 14.68
C ALA A 61 -41.21 -19.06 15.81
N ILE A 62 -40.36 -19.77 16.56
CA ILE A 62 -40.79 -20.61 17.69
C ILE A 62 -41.42 -19.77 18.80
N ALA A 63 -40.82 -18.62 19.13
CA ALA A 63 -41.32 -17.72 20.17
C ALA A 63 -42.71 -17.16 19.82
N ILE A 64 -42.95 -16.81 18.55
CA ILE A 64 -44.26 -16.38 18.07
C ILE A 64 -45.27 -17.54 18.13
N MET A 65 -44.88 -18.76 17.71
CA MET A 65 -45.77 -19.93 17.79
C MET A 65 -46.16 -20.25 19.23
N LEU A 66 -45.26 -20.06 20.19
CA LEU A 66 -45.46 -20.35 21.61
C LEU A 66 -45.87 -19.10 22.42
N PHE A 67 -46.25 -18.01 21.76
CA PHE A 67 -46.53 -16.71 22.39
C PHE A 67 -47.55 -16.81 23.53
N ASN A 68 -48.54 -17.68 23.40
CA ASN A 68 -49.61 -17.85 24.40
C ASN A 68 -49.27 -18.80 25.56
N ILE A 69 -48.08 -19.42 25.56
CA ILE A 69 -47.75 -20.53 26.48
C ILE A 69 -46.66 -20.11 27.46
N ILE A 70 -45.46 -19.74 26.97
CA ILE A 70 -44.27 -19.45 27.81
C ILE A 70 -43.55 -18.17 27.29
N PHE A 71 -44.29 -17.12 26.94
CA PHE A 71 -43.68 -15.91 26.38
C PHE A 71 -43.35 -14.87 27.44
N ASP A 72 -42.05 -14.61 27.61
CA ASP A 72 -41.55 -13.45 28.34
C ASP A 72 -41.00 -12.42 27.34
N ILE A 73 -41.69 -11.27 27.26
CA ILE A 73 -41.34 -10.19 26.36
C ILE A 73 -39.96 -9.59 26.66
N THR A 74 -39.56 -9.56 27.93
CA THR A 74 -38.28 -9.00 28.36
C THR A 74 -37.15 -9.90 27.89
N LEU A 75 -37.27 -11.21 28.15
CA LEU A 75 -36.30 -12.20 27.70
C LEU A 75 -36.18 -12.21 26.18
N PHE A 76 -37.30 -12.16 25.47
CA PHE A 76 -37.35 -12.11 24.02
C PHE A 76 -36.59 -10.91 23.44
N ILE A 77 -36.85 -9.71 23.97
CA ILE A 77 -36.17 -8.47 23.54
C ILE A 77 -34.66 -8.56 23.81
N ILE A 78 -34.25 -9.04 24.99
CA ILE A 78 -32.84 -9.19 25.36
C ILE A 78 -32.14 -10.15 24.40
N THR A 79 -32.72 -11.33 24.14
CA THR A 79 -32.14 -12.34 23.25
C THR A 79 -32.00 -11.80 21.82
N ILE A 80 -33.02 -11.13 21.28
CA ILE A 80 -32.96 -10.55 19.94
C ILE A 80 -31.87 -9.49 19.86
N THR A 81 -31.84 -8.56 20.82
CA THR A 81 -30.88 -7.46 20.82
C THR A 81 -29.45 -8.01 20.87
N PHE A 82 -29.19 -8.94 21.78
CA PHE A 82 -27.87 -9.53 21.96
C PHE A 82 -27.40 -10.32 20.72
N LEU A 83 -28.22 -11.22 20.19
CA LEU A 83 -27.87 -12.00 19.00
C LEU A 83 -27.73 -11.15 17.74
N SER A 84 -28.52 -10.07 17.62
CA SER A 84 -28.41 -9.12 16.51
C SER A 84 -27.08 -8.36 16.58
N LEU A 85 -26.66 -7.91 17.78
CA LEU A 85 -25.37 -7.25 17.97
C LEU A 85 -24.20 -8.17 17.61
N ILE A 86 -24.23 -9.43 18.05
CA ILE A 86 -23.19 -10.41 17.71
C ILE A 86 -23.19 -10.69 16.20
N SER A 87 -24.35 -10.83 15.57
CA SER A 87 -24.45 -11.06 14.12
C SER A 87 -23.87 -9.87 13.35
N LEU A 88 -24.24 -8.64 13.73
CA LEU A 88 -23.68 -7.42 13.14
C LEU A 88 -22.16 -7.34 13.30
N PHE A 89 -21.62 -7.76 14.45
CA PHE A 89 -20.18 -7.83 14.66
C PHE A 89 -19.50 -8.77 13.64
N PHE A 90 -20.01 -9.99 13.45
CA PHE A 90 -19.44 -10.93 12.47
C PHE A 90 -19.56 -10.44 11.02
N LEU A 91 -20.66 -9.77 10.66
CA LEU A 91 -20.81 -9.16 9.35
C LEU A 91 -19.80 -8.02 9.13
N TYR A 92 -19.63 -7.17 10.15
CA TYR A 92 -18.64 -6.10 10.12
C TYR A 92 -17.21 -6.64 9.94
N ASP A 93 -16.86 -7.71 10.65
CA ASP A 93 -15.55 -8.37 10.55
C ASP A 93 -15.28 -8.94 9.14
N TYR A 94 -16.30 -9.57 8.55
CA TYR A 94 -16.23 -10.03 7.16
C TYR A 94 -16.05 -8.87 6.16
N LEU A 95 -16.82 -7.80 6.30
CA LEU A 95 -16.70 -6.63 5.42
C LEU A 95 -15.34 -5.94 5.55
N LYS A 96 -14.80 -5.89 6.78
CA LYS A 96 -13.47 -5.34 7.07
C LYS A 96 -12.36 -6.20 6.46
N SER A 97 -12.51 -7.53 6.46
CA SER A 97 -11.49 -8.46 5.91
C SER A 97 -11.61 -8.67 4.40
N ASN A 98 -12.76 -8.38 3.78
CA ASN A 98 -13.00 -8.53 2.34
C ASN A 98 -12.78 -7.22 1.56
N ILE A 99 -11.60 -6.63 1.72
CA ILE A 99 -11.22 -5.40 1.02
C ILE A 99 -10.44 -5.75 -0.25
N HIS A 100 -10.95 -5.33 -1.40
CA HIS A 100 -10.17 -5.34 -2.64
C HIS A 100 -9.02 -4.33 -2.54
N ILE A 101 -7.82 -4.80 -2.85
CA ILE A 101 -6.62 -3.97 -2.88
C ILE A 101 -6.64 -3.18 -4.18
N LYS A 102 -6.80 -1.86 -4.05
CA LYS A 102 -6.88 -0.95 -5.18
C LYS A 102 -6.27 0.41 -4.82
N PRO A 103 -5.73 1.13 -5.81
CA PRO A 103 -5.35 2.53 -5.63
C PRO A 103 -6.60 3.35 -5.26
N ILE A 104 -6.47 4.16 -4.21
CA ILE A 104 -7.53 5.06 -3.72
C ILE A 104 -7.25 6.48 -4.24
N GLU A 105 -6.07 6.99 -3.94
CA GLU A 105 -5.64 8.35 -4.25
C GLU A 105 -4.12 8.39 -4.41
N CYS A 106 -3.59 9.51 -4.88
CA CYS A 106 -2.17 9.70 -5.04
C CYS A 106 -1.76 11.06 -4.49
N TRP A 107 -0.85 11.06 -3.52
CA TRP A 107 -0.33 12.31 -2.98
C TRP A 107 0.92 12.74 -3.72
N PHE A 108 1.24 14.03 -3.70
CA PHE A 108 2.46 14.52 -4.33
C PHE A 108 3.18 15.62 -3.55
N GLU A 109 4.49 15.70 -3.75
CA GLU A 109 5.36 16.80 -3.34
C GLU A 109 6.24 17.23 -4.52
N ILE A 110 6.65 18.49 -4.53
CA ILE A 110 7.43 19.10 -5.62
C ILE A 110 8.72 19.63 -5.06
N PHE A 111 9.83 19.32 -5.73
CA PHE A 111 11.17 19.76 -5.35
C PHE A 111 11.87 20.43 -6.52
N GLU A 112 12.52 21.55 -6.23
CA GLU A 112 13.40 22.26 -7.16
C GLU A 112 14.86 21.94 -6.83
N GLY A 113 15.61 21.62 -7.87
CA GLY A 113 17.02 21.27 -7.78
C GLY A 113 17.92 22.39 -8.25
N LYS A 114 19.23 22.12 -8.30
CA LYS A 114 20.17 23.08 -8.87
C LYS A 114 19.82 23.34 -10.33
N SER A 115 19.67 24.60 -10.70
CA SER A 115 19.46 25.00 -12.08
C SER A 115 20.79 25.23 -12.80
N ASP A 116 20.83 24.94 -14.09
CA ASP A 116 21.84 25.50 -15.00
C ASP A 116 21.29 26.75 -15.71
N ASN A 117 22.13 27.47 -16.44
CA ASN A 117 21.78 28.78 -17.01
C ASN A 117 20.46 28.77 -17.81
N ASN A 118 20.14 27.69 -18.51
CA ASN A 118 18.96 27.59 -19.38
C ASN A 118 17.87 26.64 -18.85
N TYR A 119 18.14 25.82 -17.82
CA TYR A 119 17.23 24.76 -17.38
C TYR A 119 17.05 24.72 -15.87
N LEU A 120 15.80 24.58 -15.44
CA LEU A 120 15.38 24.30 -14.08
C LEU A 120 15.18 22.80 -13.91
N ASN A 121 15.83 22.21 -12.90
CA ASN A 121 15.63 20.81 -12.54
C ASN A 121 14.51 20.70 -11.52
N TYR A 122 13.52 19.85 -11.78
CA TYR A 122 12.45 19.53 -10.84
C TYR A 122 12.36 18.02 -10.61
N CYS A 123 11.91 17.66 -9.40
CA CYS A 123 11.46 16.32 -9.09
C CYS A 123 10.04 16.37 -8.51
N LEU A 124 9.15 15.60 -9.12
CA LEU A 124 7.81 15.34 -8.61
C LEU A 124 7.84 13.99 -7.90
N ILE A 125 7.58 13.99 -6.60
CA ILE A 125 7.45 12.76 -5.83
C ILE A 125 5.97 12.45 -5.70
N TYR A 126 5.57 11.27 -6.16
CA TYR A 126 4.22 10.74 -6.05
C TYR A 126 4.17 9.62 -5.02
N TYR A 127 3.11 9.61 -4.24
CA TYR A 127 2.79 8.61 -3.24
C TYR A 127 1.43 7.98 -3.53
N PRO A 128 1.34 7.00 -4.44
CA PRO A 128 0.13 6.22 -4.63
C PRO A 128 -0.26 5.50 -3.33
N ILE A 129 -1.53 5.66 -2.94
CA ILE A 129 -2.11 5.09 -1.73
C ILE A 129 -3.04 3.95 -2.11
N PHE A 130 -2.86 2.80 -1.46
CA PHE A 130 -3.65 1.60 -1.68
C PHE A 130 -4.51 1.27 -0.46
N SER A 131 -5.67 0.67 -0.69
CA SER A 131 -6.58 0.24 0.39
C SER A 131 -5.97 -0.79 1.35
N GLY A 132 -4.93 -1.50 0.94
CA GLY A 132 -4.26 -2.49 1.77
C GLY A 132 -3.02 -3.07 1.10
N LYS A 133 -2.33 -3.95 1.83
CA LYS A 133 -1.19 -4.76 1.35
C LYS A 133 -1.55 -6.25 1.40
N CYS A 134 -0.96 -7.04 0.51
CA CYS A 134 -1.08 -8.50 0.53
C CYS A 134 0.29 -9.15 0.56
N HIS A 135 0.40 -10.34 1.13
CA HIS A 135 1.59 -11.17 1.11
C HIS A 135 1.22 -12.60 0.65
N PRO A 136 2.05 -13.28 -0.17
CA PRO A 136 1.72 -14.59 -0.73
C PRO A 136 1.66 -15.71 0.31
N ASN A 137 2.38 -15.56 1.42
CA ASN A 137 2.26 -16.43 2.58
C ASN A 137 1.12 -15.91 3.47
N GLU A 138 0.07 -16.73 3.65
CA GLU A 138 -1.14 -16.37 4.38
C GLU A 138 -0.87 -15.99 5.83
N ALA A 139 0.03 -16.71 6.51
CA ALA A 139 0.40 -16.42 7.88
C ALA A 139 1.14 -15.08 7.98
N LEU A 140 2.15 -14.87 7.12
CA LEU A 140 2.87 -13.60 7.07
C LEU A 140 1.97 -12.42 6.69
N ASN A 141 0.96 -12.64 5.84
CA ASN A 141 -0.02 -11.62 5.48
C ASN A 141 -0.82 -11.15 6.72
N ILE A 142 -1.30 -12.10 7.53
CA ILE A 142 -2.02 -11.79 8.77
C ILE A 142 -1.10 -11.05 9.75
N LEU A 143 0.15 -11.49 9.91
CA LEU A 143 1.10 -10.84 10.81
C LEU A 143 1.47 -9.42 10.35
N LEU A 144 1.68 -9.21 9.05
CA LEU A 144 1.90 -7.89 8.44
C LEU A 144 0.74 -6.94 8.73
N LYS A 145 -0.50 -7.41 8.55
CA LYS A 145 -1.68 -6.60 8.86
C LYS A 145 -1.82 -6.30 10.34
N LEU A 146 -1.61 -7.29 11.19
CA LEU A 146 -1.66 -7.10 12.64
C LEU A 146 -0.62 -6.06 13.08
N TYR A 147 0.59 -6.11 12.50
CA TYR A 147 1.60 -5.08 12.69
C TYR A 147 1.12 -3.71 12.21
N GLN A 148 0.58 -3.60 10.99
CA GLN A 148 0.07 -2.34 10.43
C GLN A 148 -1.05 -1.73 11.29
N GLU A 149 -2.00 -2.53 11.75
CA GLU A 149 -3.09 -2.07 12.61
C GLU A 149 -2.58 -1.59 13.98
N GLU A 150 -1.69 -2.36 14.62
CA GLU A 150 -1.25 -2.07 15.98
C GLU A 150 -0.16 -0.99 16.05
N VAL A 151 0.69 -0.88 15.03
CA VAL A 151 1.81 0.07 15.00
C VAL A 151 1.50 1.30 14.15
N LEU A 152 0.96 1.10 12.94
CA LEU A 152 0.70 2.22 12.03
C LEU A 152 -0.72 2.79 12.21
N GLY A 153 -1.62 2.08 12.89
CA GLY A 153 -3.01 2.50 13.10
C GLY A 153 -3.90 2.38 11.86
N THR A 154 -3.38 1.79 10.78
CA THR A 154 -4.06 1.65 9.49
C THR A 154 -3.44 0.54 8.65
N THR A 155 -4.25 -0.16 7.87
CA THR A 155 -3.81 -1.18 6.90
C THR A 155 -3.43 -0.59 5.54
N ILE A 156 -3.65 0.72 5.34
CA ILE A 156 -3.32 1.44 4.11
C ILE A 156 -1.83 1.31 3.80
N ASP A 157 -1.55 1.01 2.53
CA ASP A 157 -0.20 0.94 2.00
C ASP A 157 0.12 2.13 1.10
N ILE A 158 1.41 2.46 1.01
CA ILE A 158 1.89 3.64 0.29
C ILE A 158 3.18 3.26 -0.44
N THR A 159 3.18 3.46 -1.76
CA THR A 159 4.41 3.38 -2.56
C THR A 159 4.95 4.79 -2.86
N GLN A 160 6.19 4.88 -3.30
CA GLN A 160 6.82 6.15 -3.67
C GLN A 160 7.47 6.04 -5.05
N ILE A 161 7.13 6.99 -5.92
CA ILE A 161 7.65 7.09 -7.28
C ILE A 161 8.15 8.52 -7.50
N GLU A 162 9.40 8.67 -7.95
CA GLU A 162 10.00 9.96 -8.26
C GLU A 162 10.04 10.16 -9.77
N ILE A 163 9.70 11.36 -10.23
CA ILE A 163 9.73 11.74 -11.64
C ILE A 163 10.63 12.96 -11.78
N TYR A 164 11.70 12.79 -12.56
CA TYR A 164 12.68 13.83 -12.81
C TYR A 164 12.37 14.52 -14.13
N LEU A 165 12.36 15.84 -14.12
CA LEU A 165 12.13 16.66 -15.32
C LEU A 165 13.02 17.90 -15.33
N ILE A 166 13.27 18.39 -16.55
CA ILE A 166 13.92 19.67 -16.81
C ILE A 166 12.94 20.59 -17.53
N ILE A 167 12.93 21.86 -17.14
CA ILE A 167 12.08 22.90 -17.75
C ILE A 167 12.99 24.03 -18.21
N ASN A 168 12.84 24.46 -19.45
CA ASN A 168 13.59 25.59 -19.99
C ASN A 168 13.17 26.89 -19.27
N ARG A 169 14.15 27.73 -18.91
CA ARG A 169 13.91 28.98 -18.19
C ARG A 169 13.25 30.07 -19.04
N GLU A 170 13.51 30.05 -20.35
CA GLU A 170 13.05 31.05 -21.30
C GLU A 170 11.67 30.67 -21.88
N ASP A 171 11.41 29.38 -22.04
CA ASP A 171 10.14 28.83 -22.52
C ASP A 171 9.66 27.70 -21.61
N TYR A 172 8.72 27.99 -20.71
CA TYR A 172 8.18 26.99 -19.78
C TYR A 172 7.35 25.89 -20.46
N SER A 173 6.99 26.05 -21.74
CA SER A 173 6.36 24.98 -22.52
C SER A 173 7.38 23.94 -22.99
N ASP A 174 8.65 24.33 -23.13
CA ASP A 174 9.77 23.43 -23.43
C ASP A 174 10.22 22.70 -22.15
N ARG A 175 9.68 21.49 -22.00
CA ARG A 175 9.91 20.62 -20.85
C ARG A 175 10.26 19.21 -21.30
N LYS A 176 11.20 18.59 -20.61
CA LYS A 176 11.62 17.20 -20.87
C LYS A 176 11.58 16.38 -19.59
N ILE A 177 10.86 15.27 -19.62
CA ILE A 177 10.89 14.25 -18.57
C ILE A 177 12.15 13.42 -18.78
N LEU A 178 12.99 13.33 -17.75
CA LEU A 178 14.22 12.55 -17.79
C LEU A 178 13.94 11.08 -17.53
N GLY A 179 13.06 10.78 -16.58
CA GLY A 179 12.69 9.41 -16.24
C GLY A 179 12.11 9.28 -14.83
N TYR A 180 12.04 8.03 -14.40
CA TYR A 180 11.37 7.59 -13.18
C TYR A 180 12.38 6.92 -12.25
N ASN A 181 12.24 7.10 -10.95
CA ASN A 181 13.00 6.37 -9.95
C ASN A 181 12.05 5.82 -8.88
N PHE A 182 12.09 4.51 -8.65
CA PHE A 182 11.29 3.86 -7.63
C PHE A 182 11.98 2.59 -7.13
N LEU A 183 11.43 1.99 -6.08
CA LEU A 183 11.91 0.73 -5.53
C LEU A 183 11.65 -0.43 -6.52
N TYR A 184 12.71 -1.08 -6.99
CA TYR A 184 12.64 -2.15 -7.98
C TYR A 184 13.37 -3.40 -7.48
N GLY A 185 12.72 -4.56 -7.57
CA GLY A 185 13.34 -5.86 -7.34
C GLY A 185 14.12 -6.32 -8.58
N LYS A 186 15.44 -6.39 -8.49
CA LYS A 186 16.33 -6.71 -9.62
C LYS A 186 16.50 -8.23 -9.81
N ASP A 187 16.55 -8.66 -11.08
CA ASP A 187 17.07 -9.96 -11.57
C ASP A 187 16.59 -11.25 -10.90
N ILE A 188 15.40 -11.25 -10.29
CA ILE A 188 14.85 -12.41 -9.61
C ILE A 188 13.42 -12.65 -10.10
N PRO A 189 13.01 -13.91 -10.41
CA PRO A 189 11.64 -14.22 -10.79
C PRO A 189 10.64 -13.69 -9.75
N PHE A 190 9.41 -13.38 -10.15
CA PHE A 190 8.30 -13.00 -9.26
C PHE A 190 8.09 -13.91 -8.01
N LYS A 191 8.76 -15.06 -7.94
CA LYS A 191 8.57 -16.14 -6.98
C LYS A 191 9.46 -16.10 -5.73
N ASP A 192 10.50 -15.28 -5.68
CA ASP A 192 11.50 -15.38 -4.63
C ASP A 192 11.20 -14.45 -3.44
N GLU A 193 11.12 -15.04 -2.24
CA GLU A 193 10.99 -14.32 -0.98
C GLU A 193 12.29 -13.57 -0.63
N HIS A 194 13.41 -13.96 -1.26
CA HIS A 194 14.73 -13.34 -1.19
C HIS A 194 14.98 -12.22 -2.22
N LEU A 195 13.94 -11.70 -2.89
CA LEU A 195 14.03 -10.55 -3.78
C LEU A 195 14.82 -9.41 -3.12
N GLU A 196 15.84 -8.87 -3.80
CA GLU A 196 16.55 -7.68 -3.33
C GLU A 196 15.66 -6.45 -3.51
N ARG A 197 14.96 -6.05 -2.45
CA ARG A 197 14.05 -4.90 -2.34
C ARG A 197 14.78 -3.63 -1.88
N ASN A 198 16.11 -3.63 -1.94
CA ASN A 198 16.95 -2.49 -1.52
C ASN A 198 17.23 -1.50 -2.65
N SER A 199 17.15 -1.95 -3.90
CA SER A 199 17.54 -1.15 -5.06
C SER A 199 16.42 -0.21 -5.47
N TRP A 200 16.65 1.08 -5.26
CA TRP A 200 15.99 2.10 -6.06
C TRP A 200 16.67 2.11 -7.42
N GLN A 201 15.87 2.02 -8.48
CA GLN A 201 16.39 2.01 -9.83
C GLN A 201 15.78 3.13 -10.66
N PHE A 202 16.66 3.82 -11.39
CA PHE A 202 16.28 4.82 -12.36
C PHE A 202 15.98 4.17 -13.72
N PHE A 203 14.90 4.63 -14.34
CA PHE A 203 14.50 4.19 -15.66
C PHE A 203 14.25 5.41 -16.55
N PRO A 204 14.99 5.51 -17.68
CA PRO A 204 14.83 6.60 -18.63
C PRO A 204 13.41 6.67 -19.20
N TYR A 205 12.94 7.90 -19.46
CA TYR A 205 11.59 8.15 -19.98
C TYR A 205 11.34 7.45 -21.32
N GLU A 206 12.36 7.29 -22.16
CA GLU A 206 12.28 6.65 -23.47
C GLU A 206 11.79 5.20 -23.40
N LEU A 207 12.05 4.51 -22.27
CA LEU A 207 11.59 3.12 -22.06
C LEU A 207 10.08 3.02 -21.80
N LYS A 208 9.42 4.11 -21.39
CA LYS A 208 7.95 4.15 -21.17
C LYS A 208 7.17 3.76 -22.43
N LEU A 209 7.69 4.10 -23.60
CA LEU A 209 7.03 3.89 -24.89
C LEU A 209 6.95 2.40 -25.29
N ASN A 210 7.71 1.50 -24.64
CA ASN A 210 7.87 0.10 -25.05
C ASN A 210 7.20 -0.98 -24.15
N LYS A 211 6.19 -0.60 -23.34
CA LYS A 211 5.28 -1.47 -22.53
C LYS A 211 5.80 -1.96 -21.15
N ASN A 212 4.86 -1.99 -20.18
CA ASN A 212 4.87 -2.67 -18.87
C ASN A 212 5.73 -2.13 -17.70
N TYR A 213 6.43 -1.00 -17.84
CA TYR A 213 7.28 -0.46 -16.77
C TYR A 213 6.55 -0.08 -15.46
N LEU A 214 5.29 0.38 -15.54
CA LEU A 214 4.50 0.72 -14.36
C LEU A 214 3.84 -0.49 -13.69
N ALA A 215 3.79 -1.64 -14.36
CA ALA A 215 3.44 -2.92 -13.72
C ALA A 215 4.50 -3.31 -12.68
N THR A 216 5.77 -3.07 -12.99
CA THR A 216 6.91 -3.31 -12.09
C THR A 216 7.03 -2.29 -10.96
N ALA A 217 6.34 -1.15 -10.99
CA ALA A 217 6.29 -0.22 -9.85
C ALA A 217 5.36 -0.70 -8.72
N ASN A 218 4.60 -1.77 -8.96
CA ASN A 218 3.58 -2.31 -8.06
C ASN A 218 3.92 -3.71 -7.52
N TRP A 219 5.22 -4.01 -7.37
CA TRP A 219 5.76 -5.30 -6.92
C TRP A 219 5.11 -5.82 -5.63
N GLU A 220 4.75 -4.92 -4.71
CA GLU A 220 4.16 -5.29 -3.42
C GLU A 220 2.65 -5.58 -3.45
N HIS A 221 1.99 -5.48 -4.61
CA HIS A 221 0.55 -5.72 -4.71
C HIS A 221 0.17 -6.72 -5.79
N HIS A 222 1.12 -7.44 -6.43
CA HIS A 222 0.83 -8.40 -7.52
C HIS A 222 0.91 -9.88 -7.09
N TYR A 223 0.76 -10.15 -5.80
CA TYR A 223 1.16 -11.43 -5.20
C TYR A 223 0.21 -12.61 -5.42
N GLU A 224 -1.10 -12.40 -5.60
CA GLU A 224 -2.07 -13.50 -5.81
C GLU A 224 -1.76 -14.29 -7.11
N TRP A 225 -0.94 -13.72 -7.98
CA TRP A 225 -0.55 -14.26 -9.29
C TRP A 225 0.81 -15.00 -9.30
N ARG A 226 1.37 -15.34 -8.12
CA ARG A 226 2.68 -16.03 -7.88
C ARG A 226 2.91 -17.29 -8.75
N LYS A 227 1.86 -18.01 -9.16
CA LYS A 227 1.95 -19.20 -10.03
C LYS A 227 1.69 -18.91 -11.50
N ASP A 228 0.80 -17.97 -11.81
CA ASP A 228 0.29 -17.73 -13.16
C ASP A 228 1.16 -16.74 -13.95
N LEU A 229 1.73 -15.72 -13.30
CA LEU A 229 2.60 -14.72 -13.94
C LEU A 229 3.90 -15.32 -14.49
N ALA A 230 4.46 -16.31 -13.79
CA ALA A 230 5.76 -16.89 -14.14
C ALA A 230 5.68 -17.97 -15.22
N LEU A 231 4.52 -18.57 -15.43
CA LEU A 231 4.29 -19.55 -16.50
C LEU A 231 3.73 -18.87 -17.76
N ASP A 232 3.03 -17.74 -17.60
CA ASP A 232 2.15 -17.20 -18.62
C ASP A 232 2.15 -15.65 -18.68
N TYR A 233 3.31 -15.02 -18.48
CA TYR A 233 3.50 -13.56 -18.62
C TYR A 233 2.92 -13.00 -19.94
N HIS A 234 3.04 -13.76 -21.04
CA HIS A 234 2.50 -13.40 -22.36
C HIS A 234 0.95 -13.45 -22.42
N LYS A 235 0.29 -14.13 -21.47
CA LYS A 235 -1.17 -14.25 -21.33
C LYS A 235 -1.72 -13.42 -20.17
N LEU A 236 -0.94 -12.46 -19.66
CA LEU A 236 -1.37 -11.51 -18.63
C LEU A 236 -2.75 -10.89 -18.90
N HIS A 237 -3.03 -10.53 -20.16
CA HIS A 237 -4.31 -9.99 -20.62
C HIS A 237 -5.49 -10.97 -20.61
N ILE A 238 -5.23 -12.29 -20.49
CA ILE A 238 -6.21 -13.38 -20.55
C ILE A 238 -6.68 -13.78 -19.14
N TYR A 239 -5.80 -13.75 -18.13
CA TYR A 239 -6.11 -14.34 -16.83
C TYR A 239 -6.67 -13.36 -15.77
N SER A 240 -6.45 -12.06 -15.91
CA SER A 240 -7.09 -11.05 -15.04
C SER A 240 -7.49 -9.81 -15.82
N PRO A 241 -8.66 -9.21 -15.56
CA PRO A 241 -8.98 -7.88 -16.06
C PRO A 241 -8.13 -6.86 -15.28
N TRP A 242 -6.91 -6.63 -15.73
CA TRP A 242 -6.06 -5.55 -15.24
C TRP A 242 -6.75 -4.21 -15.42
N ILE A 243 -6.62 -3.35 -14.41
CA ILE A 243 -7.02 -1.96 -14.53
C ILE A 243 -5.75 -1.12 -14.53
N LEU A 244 -5.59 -0.33 -15.59
CA LEU A 244 -4.62 0.75 -15.64
C LEU A 244 -5.29 1.99 -15.03
N LYS A 245 -4.90 2.35 -13.81
CA LYS A 245 -5.38 3.54 -13.13
C LYS A 245 -4.62 4.76 -13.62
N ARG A 246 -5.34 5.67 -14.26
CA ARG A 246 -4.92 7.06 -14.47
C ARG A 246 -5.49 7.94 -13.37
N TRP A 247 -4.71 8.93 -12.94
CA TRP A 247 -5.11 9.84 -11.90
C TRP A 247 -5.80 11.06 -12.48
N SER A 248 -6.94 11.41 -11.89
CA SER A 248 -7.58 12.69 -12.16
C SER A 248 -7.09 13.77 -11.20
N SER A 249 -7.37 15.03 -11.53
CA SER A 249 -7.09 16.18 -10.65
C SER A 249 -7.75 16.09 -9.28
N HIS A 250 -8.84 15.34 -9.13
CA HIS A 250 -9.55 15.15 -7.86
C HIS A 250 -8.87 14.10 -6.96
N GLU A 251 -8.17 13.15 -7.56
CA GLU A 251 -7.50 12.04 -6.86
C GLU A 251 -6.04 12.37 -6.53
N LEU A 252 -5.48 13.37 -7.22
CA LEU A 252 -4.16 13.93 -6.92
C LEU A 252 -4.27 14.99 -5.85
N LYS A 253 -3.64 14.75 -4.70
CA LYS A 253 -3.64 15.68 -3.57
C LYS A 253 -2.23 16.08 -3.20
N HIS A 254 -2.02 17.34 -2.87
CA HIS A 254 -0.75 17.75 -2.31
C HIS A 254 -0.57 17.11 -0.92
N LEU A 255 0.64 16.61 -0.61
CA LEU A 255 0.92 16.02 0.69
C LEU A 255 1.08 17.09 1.77
N GLU A 256 0.09 17.18 2.65
CA GLU A 256 0.08 18.07 3.80
C GLU A 256 0.68 17.42 5.05
N GLU A 257 1.18 18.23 5.98
CA GLU A 257 1.82 17.72 7.19
C GLU A 257 0.83 16.98 8.12
N ASN A 258 -0.44 17.41 8.14
CA ASN A 258 -1.50 16.70 8.87
C ASN A 258 -1.74 15.29 8.30
N ASN A 259 -1.64 15.14 6.98
CA ASN A 259 -1.79 13.85 6.32
C ASN A 259 -0.63 12.91 6.72
N LYS A 260 0.60 13.43 6.82
CA LYS A 260 1.75 12.66 7.33
C LYS A 260 1.56 12.19 8.77
N LYS A 261 1.02 13.06 9.64
CA LYS A 261 0.70 12.68 11.03
C LYS A 261 -0.34 11.56 11.09
N ASN A 262 -1.43 11.68 10.32
CA ASN A 262 -2.52 10.69 10.32
C ASN A 262 -2.09 9.31 9.81
N LEU A 263 -1.08 9.24 8.93
CA LEU A 263 -0.55 7.98 8.41
C LEU A 263 0.68 7.46 9.18
N ASN A 264 1.04 8.09 10.31
CA ASN A 264 2.24 7.77 11.08
C ASN A 264 3.50 7.70 10.20
N TRP A 265 3.69 8.73 9.36
CA TRP A 265 4.69 8.75 8.30
C TRP A 265 6.11 8.45 8.76
N SER A 266 6.49 8.88 9.97
CA SER A 266 7.82 8.63 10.56
C SER A 266 8.08 7.15 10.87
N LEU A 267 7.03 6.36 11.10
CA LEU A 267 7.16 4.92 11.33
C LEU A 267 7.35 4.17 10.01
N ARG A 268 6.89 4.73 8.89
CA ARG A 268 7.02 4.16 7.55
C ARG A 268 8.42 4.41 6.97
N SER A 269 8.93 3.48 6.19
CA SER A 269 10.22 3.60 5.51
C SER A 269 10.17 4.47 4.24
N ILE A 270 9.52 5.64 4.30
CA ILE A 270 9.31 6.55 3.17
C ILE A 270 10.09 7.86 3.40
N ASN A 271 11.03 8.16 2.51
CA ASN A 271 11.81 9.40 2.57
C ASN A 271 11.25 10.42 1.59
N SER A 272 10.82 11.58 2.10
CA SER A 272 10.23 12.64 1.28
C SER A 272 11.23 13.47 0.47
N GLN A 273 12.53 13.15 0.48
CA GLN A 273 13.53 13.85 -0.31
C GLN A 273 13.85 13.11 -1.61
N PRO A 274 13.99 13.82 -2.75
CA PRO A 274 14.40 13.16 -4.00
C PRO A 274 15.80 12.55 -3.88
N LYS A 275 15.94 11.34 -4.42
CA LYS A 275 17.14 10.51 -4.22
C LYS A 275 18.28 10.84 -5.18
N LEU A 276 17.96 11.14 -6.43
CA LEU A 276 18.93 11.38 -7.50
C LEU A 276 19.09 12.87 -7.78
N LYS A 277 20.18 13.24 -8.45
CA LYS A 277 20.53 14.63 -8.75
C LYS A 277 20.91 14.77 -10.22
N PRO A 278 20.00 15.23 -11.10
CA PRO A 278 20.26 15.33 -12.54
C PRO A 278 21.50 16.16 -12.90
N TRP A 279 21.86 17.15 -12.08
CA TRP A 279 23.01 18.03 -12.29
C TRP A 279 24.37 17.43 -11.88
N LEU A 280 24.41 16.22 -11.33
CA LEU A 280 25.66 15.53 -10.97
C LEU A 280 26.14 14.53 -12.04
N GLY A 281 25.40 14.36 -13.13
CA GLY A 281 25.73 13.42 -14.20
C GLY A 281 24.51 12.58 -14.61
N LYS A 282 24.75 11.50 -15.34
CA LYS A 282 23.69 10.64 -15.86
C LYS A 282 22.93 9.95 -14.72
N LEU A 283 21.61 10.12 -14.69
CA LEU A 283 20.74 9.53 -13.65
C LEU A 283 20.80 7.99 -13.61
N SER A 284 20.99 7.34 -14.77
CA SER A 284 21.09 5.87 -14.87
C SER A 284 22.34 5.29 -14.19
N GLU A 285 23.36 6.11 -13.94
CA GLU A 285 24.62 5.72 -13.31
C GLU A 285 24.63 6.06 -11.81
N GLN A 286 23.61 6.77 -11.32
CA GLN A 286 23.46 7.12 -9.91
C GLN A 286 22.77 5.98 -9.15
N VAL A 287 23.33 5.61 -8.00
CA VAL A 287 22.79 4.55 -7.15
C VAL A 287 22.27 5.14 -5.85
N TYR A 288 21.09 4.70 -5.44
CA TYR A 288 20.53 4.98 -4.12
C TYR A 288 20.19 3.67 -3.41
N SER A 289 20.83 3.45 -2.26
CA SER A 289 20.49 2.37 -1.35
C SER A 289 19.56 2.90 -0.25
N SER A 290 18.35 2.35 -0.15
CA SER A 290 17.47 2.66 0.97
C SER A 290 18.08 2.13 2.27
N HIS A 291 18.07 2.94 3.34
CA HIS A 291 18.68 2.54 4.62
C HIS A 291 17.84 1.50 5.39
N ASN A 292 16.53 1.38 5.11
CA ASN A 292 15.67 0.45 5.86
C ASN A 292 14.37 0.01 5.14
N PRO A 293 14.41 -0.50 3.91
CA PRO A 293 13.20 -0.88 3.17
C PRO A 293 12.50 -2.12 3.76
N TYR A 294 13.19 -2.92 4.58
CA TYR A 294 12.67 -4.12 5.22
C TYR A 294 12.29 -3.94 6.69
N LYS A 295 12.13 -2.70 7.17
CA LYS A 295 11.84 -2.44 8.59
C LYS A 295 10.68 -3.31 9.08
N ASP A 296 9.57 -3.30 8.35
CA ASP A 296 8.35 -4.00 8.73
C ASP A 296 8.52 -5.53 8.68
N HIS A 297 9.15 -6.05 7.62
CA HIS A 297 9.42 -7.48 7.50
C HIS A 297 10.35 -7.95 8.62
N ARG A 298 11.47 -7.26 8.87
CA ARG A 298 12.42 -7.61 9.94
C ARG A 298 11.80 -7.55 11.33
N ILE A 299 10.85 -6.63 11.56
CA ILE A 299 10.08 -6.58 12.81
C ILE A 299 9.24 -7.86 12.96
N ILE A 300 8.62 -8.32 11.87
CA ILE A 300 7.80 -9.53 11.87
C ILE A 300 8.67 -10.78 12.03
N GLU A 301 9.79 -10.88 11.33
CA GLU A 301 10.75 -11.98 11.48
C GLU A 301 11.17 -12.13 12.94
N LYS A 302 11.59 -11.02 13.57
CA LYS A 302 11.94 -11.00 15.01
C LYS A 302 10.77 -11.35 15.92
N ALA A 303 9.56 -10.93 15.57
CA ALA A 303 8.38 -11.27 16.35
C ALA A 303 8.10 -12.79 16.28
N ILE A 304 8.24 -13.39 15.10
CA ILE A 304 8.07 -14.83 14.88
C ILE A 304 9.11 -15.60 15.67
N GLU A 305 10.38 -15.25 15.53
CA GLU A 305 11.49 -15.87 16.28
C GLU A 305 11.23 -15.81 17.79
N LYS A 306 10.77 -14.66 18.30
CA LYS A 306 10.58 -14.45 19.74
C LYS A 306 9.33 -15.14 20.30
N ILE A 307 8.22 -15.15 19.57
CA ILE A 307 6.93 -15.63 20.08
C ILE A 307 6.74 -17.12 19.81
N MET A 308 7.15 -17.57 18.62
CA MET A 308 7.00 -18.96 18.22
C MET A 308 8.24 -19.81 18.54
N GLU A 309 9.35 -19.18 18.94
CA GLU A 309 10.63 -19.86 19.22
C GLU A 309 11.10 -20.74 18.06
N SER A 310 10.80 -20.32 16.82
CA SER A 310 11.03 -21.06 15.59
C SER A 310 11.85 -20.24 14.61
N GLU A 311 12.86 -20.85 14.01
CA GLU A 311 13.62 -20.29 12.88
C GLU A 311 12.88 -20.50 11.54
N GLU A 312 11.92 -21.43 11.49
CA GLU A 312 11.08 -21.64 10.30
C GLU A 312 9.89 -20.68 10.29
N TYR A 313 9.65 -20.06 9.13
CA TYR A 313 8.52 -19.15 8.93
C TYR A 313 7.20 -19.93 8.82
N PRO A 314 6.14 -19.51 9.54
CA PRO A 314 4.83 -20.11 9.40
C PRO A 314 4.30 -19.87 8.00
N THR A 315 3.67 -20.88 7.41
CA THR A 315 3.10 -20.78 6.06
C THR A 315 1.58 -20.73 6.05
N LYS A 316 0.94 -21.29 7.08
CA LYS A 316 -0.53 -21.40 7.17
C LYS A 316 -1.06 -20.66 8.38
N VAL A 317 -2.26 -20.09 8.24
CA VAL A 317 -2.96 -19.37 9.32
C VAL A 317 -3.07 -20.18 10.61
N LYS A 318 -3.29 -21.50 10.51
CA LYS A 318 -3.42 -22.39 11.67
C LYS A 318 -2.18 -22.41 12.57
N GLU A 319 -0.99 -22.17 12.02
CA GLU A 319 0.29 -22.22 12.76
C GLU A 319 0.45 -20.98 13.66
N ILE A 320 -0.11 -19.84 13.25
CA ILE A 320 -0.04 -18.58 14.01
C ILE A 320 -1.29 -18.31 14.85
N LYS A 321 -2.39 -19.05 14.62
CA LYS A 321 -3.71 -18.72 15.17
C LYS A 321 -3.72 -18.62 16.70
N VAL A 322 -3.03 -19.54 17.37
CA VAL A 322 -2.93 -19.54 18.84
C VAL A 322 -2.08 -18.38 19.36
N PHE A 323 -1.16 -17.87 18.54
CA PHE A 323 -0.19 -16.85 18.91
C PHE A 323 -0.64 -15.41 18.63
N ILE A 324 -1.78 -15.22 17.96
CA ILE A 324 -2.31 -13.89 17.59
C ILE A 324 -2.36 -12.91 18.78
N PRO A 325 -2.83 -13.31 19.99
CA PRO A 325 -2.83 -12.42 21.15
C PRO A 325 -1.41 -11.97 21.56
N GLU A 326 -0.42 -12.87 21.54
CA GLU A 326 0.96 -12.50 21.89
C GLU A 326 1.59 -11.59 20.84
N PHE A 327 1.36 -11.85 19.53
CA PHE A 327 1.81 -10.95 18.47
C PHE A 327 1.23 -9.55 18.63
N LYS A 328 -0.07 -9.47 18.94
CA LYS A 328 -0.77 -8.19 19.17
C LYS A 328 -0.17 -7.44 20.35
N ALA A 329 0.09 -8.13 21.47
CA ALA A 329 0.74 -7.55 22.64
C ALA A 329 2.20 -7.11 22.35
N TYR A 330 2.94 -7.92 21.59
CA TYR A 330 4.31 -7.60 21.18
C TYR A 330 4.37 -6.32 20.34
N PHE A 331 3.51 -6.20 19.32
CA PHE A 331 3.48 -5.03 18.45
C PHE A 331 3.06 -3.75 19.16
N ARG A 332 2.09 -3.82 20.07
CA ARG A 332 1.68 -2.66 20.91
C ARG A 332 2.80 -2.10 21.77
N ASN A 333 3.69 -2.98 22.23
CA ASN A 333 4.79 -2.65 23.12
C ASN A 333 6.10 -2.40 22.36
N LEU A 334 6.07 -2.32 21.03
CA LEU A 334 7.25 -1.95 20.26
C LEU A 334 7.59 -0.48 20.51
N ASP A 335 8.65 -0.26 21.27
CA ASP A 335 9.24 1.07 21.41
C ASP A 335 9.95 1.44 20.12
N PHE A 336 9.31 2.31 19.33
CA PHE A 336 9.98 3.03 18.26
C PHE A 336 10.67 4.23 18.89
N GLN A 337 11.97 4.11 19.18
CA GLN A 337 12.79 5.28 19.53
C GLN A 337 12.67 6.29 18.38
N THR A 338 12.00 7.41 18.66
CA THR A 338 11.75 8.52 17.73
C THR A 338 13.00 9.32 17.42
#